data_AF-A0A7C7PXH3-F1
#
_entry.id   AF-A0A7C7PXH3-F1
#
_cell.length_a   1.000
_cell.length_b   1.000
_cell.length_c   1.000
_cell.angle_alpha   90.00
_cell.angle_beta   90.00
_cell.angle_gamma   90.00
#
_symmetry.space_group_name_H-M   'P 1'
#
loop_
_entity.id
_entity.type
_entity.pdbx_description
1 polymer ?
#
loop_
_entity_poly.entity_id
_entity_poly.type
_entity_poly.pdbx_seq_one_letter_code
_entity_poly.pdbx_strand_id
1 'polypeptide(L)'
;CSAPPPRSKTTASRRTFPSSMLGVAGTMYWRLELSFSKPPPIGSWGRLIALIKDLSSFNTIIEHRDMIANKLMKTHVIQEYIDIPNRDIRTLVVGDEVLAAMFRYRRDGDWRTNVARGGVPVMAYLNEELKEISLKAAEAIGGEILSVDVFEMGDGTYLVNEINGCPEFKGFIQATGVDVASKIINYLLKTARG
;
A
#
# COMPACT_ATOMS: atom_id res chain seq x y z
N CYS A 1 -32.46 33.70 31.22
CA CYS A 1 -31.15 33.00 31.13
C CYS A 1 -31.37 31.53 31.44
N SER A 2 -31.46 30.68 30.42
CA SER A 2 -31.79 29.26 30.57
C SER A 2 -30.61 28.43 30.08
N ALA A 3 -30.03 27.62 30.97
CA ALA A 3 -28.89 26.76 30.68
C ALA A 3 -29.25 25.67 29.66
N PRO A 4 -28.32 25.24 28.79
CA PRO A 4 -28.58 24.16 27.83
C PRO A 4 -28.65 22.79 28.54
N PRO A 5 -29.41 21.83 27.98
CA PRO A 5 -29.58 20.51 28.58
C PRO A 5 -28.30 19.65 28.49
N PRO A 6 -28.12 18.67 29.40
CA PRO A 6 -26.94 17.81 29.40
C PRO A 6 -26.92 16.88 28.18
N ARG A 7 -25.77 16.79 27.50
CA ARG A 7 -25.54 15.83 26.40
C ARG A 7 -25.61 14.40 26.93
N SER A 8 -26.35 13.55 26.23
CA SER A 8 -26.43 12.12 26.51
C SER A 8 -25.03 11.49 26.40
N LYS A 9 -24.66 10.72 27.43
CA LYS A 9 -23.48 9.86 27.39
C LYS A 9 -23.76 8.76 26.37
N THR A 10 -23.19 8.85 25.18
CA THR A 10 -23.19 7.75 24.22
C THR A 10 -22.28 6.66 24.81
N THR A 11 -22.88 5.62 25.35
CA THR A 11 -22.19 4.39 25.72
C THR A 11 -21.55 3.82 24.47
N ALA A 12 -20.21 3.74 24.46
CA ALA A 12 -19.49 2.98 23.45
C ALA A 12 -19.92 1.52 23.57
N SER A 13 -20.75 1.05 22.65
CA SER A 13 -21.04 -0.36 22.56
C SER A 13 -19.73 -1.09 22.27
N ARG A 14 -19.38 -2.09 23.10
CA ARG A 14 -18.31 -3.03 22.79
C ARG A 14 -18.66 -3.65 21.43
N ARG A 15 -17.99 -3.20 20.37
CA ARG A 15 -18.04 -3.88 19.07
C ARG A 15 -17.32 -5.20 19.25
N THR A 16 -18.07 -6.27 19.44
CA THR A 16 -17.54 -7.63 19.40
C THR A 16 -17.12 -7.94 17.97
N PHE A 17 -15.85 -8.27 17.79
CA PHE A 17 -15.31 -8.72 16.50
C PHE A 17 -15.91 -10.07 16.12
N PRO A 18 -16.21 -10.30 14.82
CA PRO A 18 -16.72 -11.59 14.36
C PRO A 18 -15.64 -12.68 14.52
N SER A 19 -16.06 -13.86 14.97
CA SER A 19 -15.21 -15.03 15.22
C SER A 19 -14.47 -15.54 13.98
N SER A 20 -14.86 -15.12 12.78
CA SER A 20 -14.20 -15.43 11.51
C SER A 20 -12.82 -14.79 11.32
N MET A 21 -12.39 -13.90 12.22
CA MET A 21 -11.04 -13.33 12.23
C MET A 21 -9.98 -14.28 12.81
N LEU A 22 -10.39 -15.37 13.48
CA LEU A 22 -9.48 -16.37 14.04
C LEU A 22 -9.03 -17.34 12.95
N GLY A 23 -7.86 -17.07 12.36
CA GLY A 23 -7.17 -18.01 11.48
C GLY A 23 -6.73 -19.29 12.23
N VAL A 24 -6.69 -20.40 11.49
CA VAL A 24 -6.30 -21.73 11.98
C VAL A 24 -4.85 -21.67 12.50
N ALA A 25 -4.64 -22.19 13.72
CA ALA A 25 -3.38 -22.18 14.48
C ALA A 25 -3.00 -20.88 15.23
N GLY A 26 -3.97 -20.23 15.89
CA GLY A 26 -3.74 -19.46 17.14
C GLY A 26 -2.81 -18.23 17.08
N THR A 27 -2.25 -17.91 15.91
CA THR A 27 -1.40 -16.74 15.67
C THR A 27 -1.98 -15.98 14.50
N MET A 28 -2.36 -14.73 14.74
CA MET A 28 -3.19 -13.96 13.86
C MET A 28 -2.32 -12.87 13.21
N TYR A 29 -1.77 -13.12 12.03
CA TYR A 29 -0.90 -12.17 11.33
C TYR A 29 -1.70 -11.25 10.41
N TRP A 30 -1.88 -9.99 10.82
CA TRP A 30 -2.55 -8.98 10.00
C TRP A 30 -1.67 -7.75 9.85
N ARG A 31 -1.68 -7.19 8.64
CA ARG A 31 -1.12 -5.88 8.33
C ARG A 31 -2.20 -4.84 8.59
N LEU A 32 -1.94 -3.94 9.53
CA LEU A 32 -2.81 -2.81 9.80
C LEU A 32 -2.25 -1.54 9.18
N GLU A 33 -2.88 -1.06 8.12
CA GLU A 33 -2.54 0.19 7.46
C GLU A 33 -3.50 1.32 7.84
N LEU A 34 -3.18 2.52 7.39
CA LEU A 34 -4.07 3.67 7.43
C LEU A 34 -4.64 3.89 6.04
N SER A 35 -5.97 3.84 5.90
CA SER A 35 -6.63 4.24 4.65
C SER A 35 -7.04 5.70 4.74
N PHE A 36 -6.70 6.49 3.72
CA PHE A 36 -7.24 7.83 3.56
C PHE A 36 -8.04 7.90 2.27
N SER A 37 -9.27 8.38 2.36
CA SER A 37 -10.00 8.94 1.23
C SER A 37 -9.54 10.38 1.02
N LYS A 38 -8.66 10.57 0.02
CA LYS A 38 -8.18 11.79 -0.66
C LYS A 38 -7.76 13.03 0.18
N PRO A 39 -6.60 13.66 -0.13
CA PRO A 39 -5.54 13.22 -1.04
C PRO A 39 -4.70 12.10 -0.35
N PRO A 40 -3.63 11.54 -0.96
CA PRO A 40 -3.19 10.15 -0.74
C PRO A 40 -2.94 9.79 0.72
N PRO A 41 -2.98 8.50 1.10
CA PRO A 41 -2.76 8.11 2.48
C PRO A 41 -1.48 8.70 3.04
N ILE A 42 -1.61 9.51 4.10
CA ILE A 42 -0.47 10.05 4.82
C ILE A 42 0.15 8.88 5.57
N GLY A 43 1.02 8.19 4.85
CA GLY A 43 1.66 6.92 5.20
C GLY A 43 2.65 6.52 4.10
N SER A 44 3.58 7.40 3.73
CA SER A 44 4.65 7.02 2.80
C SER A 44 5.74 6.19 3.50
N TRP A 45 6.50 5.42 2.71
CA TRP A 45 7.72 4.72 3.14
C TRP A 45 7.52 3.67 4.25
N GLY A 46 6.34 3.06 4.32
CA GLY A 46 6.03 2.01 5.30
C GLY A 46 5.83 2.53 6.73
N ARG A 47 5.50 3.82 6.89
CA ARG A 47 5.20 4.45 8.18
C ARG A 47 3.81 4.07 8.67
N LEU A 48 3.68 3.90 9.98
CA LEU A 48 2.43 3.56 10.67
C LEU A 48 1.81 2.23 10.24
N ILE A 49 2.51 1.41 9.47
CA ILE A 49 2.12 0.03 9.18
C ILE A 49 2.60 -0.86 10.32
N ALA A 50 1.69 -1.66 10.86
CA ALA A 50 2.00 -2.61 11.93
C ALA A 50 1.71 -4.04 11.48
N LEU A 51 2.61 -4.95 11.83
CA LEU A 51 2.38 -6.38 11.78
C LEU A 51 1.85 -6.82 13.15
N ILE A 52 0.59 -7.23 13.18
CA ILE A 52 -0.12 -7.66 14.38
C ILE A 52 0.02 -9.18 14.46
N LYS A 53 0.47 -9.71 15.60
CA LYS A 53 0.66 -11.17 15.80
C LYS A 53 -0.34 -11.78 16.79
N ASP A 54 -0.88 -10.93 17.67
CA ASP A 54 -1.75 -11.31 18.78
C ASP A 54 -2.72 -10.16 19.13
N LEU A 55 -3.77 -10.50 19.89
CA LEU A 55 -4.84 -9.57 20.25
C LEU A 55 -4.38 -8.45 21.20
N SER A 56 -3.37 -8.70 22.05
CA SER A 56 -2.81 -7.67 22.93
C SER A 56 -2.12 -6.58 22.10
N SER A 57 -1.26 -6.98 21.16
CA SER A 57 -0.61 -6.08 20.21
C SER A 57 -1.63 -5.28 19.40
N PHE A 58 -2.71 -5.92 18.94
CA PHE A 58 -3.81 -5.24 18.27
C PHE A 58 -4.43 -4.14 19.13
N ASN A 59 -4.85 -4.46 20.36
CA ASN A 59 -5.50 -3.51 21.26
C ASN A 59 -4.59 -2.32 21.57
N THR A 60 -3.31 -2.56 21.86
CA THR A 60 -2.34 -1.48 22.12
C THR A 60 -2.20 -0.54 20.92
N ILE A 61 -2.17 -1.06 19.69
CA ILE A 61 -2.08 -0.23 18.48
C ILE A 61 -3.34 0.60 18.30
N ILE A 62 -4.52 0.00 18.50
CA ILE A 62 -5.80 0.71 18.36
C ILE A 62 -5.91 1.82 19.41
N GLU A 63 -5.62 1.55 20.68
CA GLU A 63 -5.63 2.55 21.76
C GLU A 63 -4.69 3.72 21.45
N HIS A 64 -3.47 3.42 21.00
CA HIS A 64 -2.51 4.46 20.61
C HIS A 64 -3.03 5.29 19.43
N ARG A 65 -3.63 4.66 18.41
CA ARG A 65 -4.19 5.36 17.24
C ARG A 65 -5.43 6.19 17.60
N ASP A 66 -6.25 5.75 18.55
CA ASP A 66 -7.41 6.49 19.03
C ASP A 66 -7.03 7.80 19.75
N MET A 67 -5.84 7.85 20.33
CA MET A 67 -5.27 9.05 20.95
C MET A 67 -4.69 10.06 19.95
N ILE A 68 -4.53 9.67 18.68
CA ILE A 68 -4.04 10.60 17.66
C ILE A 68 -5.12 11.66 17.37
N ALA A 69 -4.75 12.94 17.48
CA ALA A 69 -5.68 14.05 17.34
C ALA A 69 -6.33 14.13 15.94
N ASN A 70 -5.59 13.74 14.90
CA ASN A 70 -6.09 13.75 13.54
C ASN A 70 -7.10 12.61 13.33
N LYS A 71 -8.37 12.98 13.09
CA LYS A 71 -9.47 12.05 12.85
C LYS A 71 -9.23 11.12 11.65
N LEU A 72 -8.50 11.57 10.63
CA LEU A 72 -8.18 10.75 9.46
C LEU A 72 -7.20 9.61 9.80
N MET A 73 -6.37 9.78 10.81
CA MET A 73 -5.44 8.74 11.28
C MET A 73 -6.13 7.64 12.13
N LYS A 74 -7.45 7.75 12.34
CA LYS A 74 -8.27 6.75 13.06
C LYS A 74 -8.96 5.75 12.14
N THR A 75 -8.85 5.93 10.83
CA THR A 75 -9.32 4.94 9.85
C THR A 75 -8.26 3.87 9.66
N HIS A 76 -8.68 2.61 9.61
CA HIS A 76 -7.79 1.46 9.62
C HIS A 76 -8.11 0.53 8.44
N VAL A 77 -7.08 0.12 7.70
CA VAL A 77 -7.16 -1.02 6.77
C VAL A 77 -6.60 -2.22 7.49
N ILE A 78 -7.42 -3.24 7.68
CA ILE A 78 -6.97 -4.54 8.20
C ILE A 78 -6.85 -5.46 7.00
N GLN A 79 -5.65 -5.94 6.73
CA GLN A 79 -5.33 -6.82 5.61
C GLN A 79 -4.61 -8.07 6.13
N GLU A 80 -4.89 -9.22 5.54
CA GLU A 80 -4.15 -10.45 5.83
C GLU A 80 -2.66 -10.24 5.58
N TYR A 81 -1.81 -10.75 6.47
CA TYR A 81 -0.37 -10.76 6.19
C TYR A 81 -0.07 -11.77 5.08
N ILE A 82 0.36 -11.27 3.94
CA ILE A 82 0.83 -12.10 2.83
C ILE A 82 2.31 -12.38 3.02
N ASP A 83 2.68 -13.64 3.18
CA ASP A 83 4.09 -14.03 3.31
C ASP A 83 4.74 -14.09 1.92
N ILE A 84 5.36 -12.97 1.55
CA ILE A 84 6.02 -12.78 0.25
C ILE A 84 7.50 -13.21 0.30
N PRO A 85 8.07 -13.67 -0.84
CA PRO A 85 9.45 -14.15 -0.92
C PRO A 85 10.47 -13.01 -0.84
N ASN A 86 10.73 -12.48 0.36
CA ASN A 86 11.70 -11.41 0.67
C ASN A 86 11.64 -10.15 -0.22
N ARG A 87 10.69 -10.04 -1.14
CA ARG A 87 10.60 -8.99 -2.15
C ARG A 87 9.15 -8.79 -2.57
N ASP A 88 8.88 -7.59 -3.05
CA ASP A 88 7.71 -7.33 -3.87
C ASP A 88 8.16 -6.81 -5.24
N ILE A 89 7.18 -6.56 -6.11
CA ILE A 89 7.38 -6.00 -7.44
C ILE A 89 6.76 -4.61 -7.46
N ARG A 90 7.47 -3.63 -8.01
CA ARG A 90 6.91 -2.33 -8.40
C ARG A 90 6.97 -2.18 -9.91
N THR A 91 5.83 -1.94 -10.54
CA THR A 91 5.74 -1.51 -11.94
C THR A 91 5.47 -0.01 -12.01
N LEU A 92 5.79 0.60 -13.15
CA LEU A 92 5.51 2.01 -13.42
C LEU A 92 4.71 2.12 -14.72
N VAL A 93 3.51 2.69 -14.63
CA VAL A 93 2.57 2.87 -15.73
C VAL A 93 2.60 4.32 -16.17
N VAL A 94 2.69 4.54 -17.48
CA VAL A 94 2.57 5.86 -18.14
C VAL A 94 1.63 5.71 -19.34
N GLY A 95 0.44 6.31 -19.25
CA GLY A 95 -0.65 6.11 -20.20
C GLY A 95 -1.10 4.65 -20.23
N ASP A 96 -0.98 4.04 -21.40
CA ASP A 96 -1.31 2.65 -21.73
C ASP A 96 -0.07 1.72 -21.72
N GLU A 97 1.10 2.22 -21.33
CA GLU A 97 2.37 1.48 -21.30
C GLU A 97 2.83 1.21 -19.86
N VAL A 98 3.26 -0.03 -19.58
CA VAL A 98 4.07 -0.35 -18.40
C VAL A 98 5.54 -0.24 -18.78
N LEU A 99 6.24 0.74 -18.21
CA LEU A 99 7.60 1.09 -18.64
C LEU A 99 8.64 0.02 -18.30
N ALA A 100 8.54 -0.55 -17.10
CA ALA A 100 9.37 -1.66 -16.62
C ALA A 100 8.81 -2.18 -15.28
N ALA A 101 9.49 -3.18 -14.72
CA ALA A 101 9.29 -3.66 -13.36
C ALA A 101 10.60 -3.68 -12.59
N MET A 102 10.52 -3.47 -11.27
CA MET A 102 11.65 -3.72 -10.36
C MET A 102 11.19 -4.57 -9.18
N PHE A 103 12.07 -5.45 -8.72
CA PHE A 103 11.97 -6.04 -7.39
C PHE A 103 12.45 -5.04 -6.35
N ARG A 104 11.81 -5.05 -5.17
CA ARG A 104 12.36 -4.40 -3.98
C ARG A 104 12.63 -5.46 -2.92
N TYR A 105 13.88 -5.86 -2.78
CA TYR A 105 14.29 -6.84 -1.77
C TYR A 105 14.32 -6.19 -0.39
N ARG A 106 13.67 -6.81 0.60
CA ARG A 106 13.71 -6.36 1.99
C ARG A 106 15.11 -6.52 2.58
N ARG A 107 15.42 -5.66 3.55
CA ARG A 107 16.63 -5.78 4.37
C ARG A 107 16.42 -6.82 5.46
N ASP A 108 17.48 -7.53 5.84
CA ASP A 108 17.45 -8.45 6.98
C ASP A 108 16.89 -7.77 8.25
N GLY A 109 15.94 -8.44 8.89
CA GLY A 109 15.29 -7.97 10.12
C GLY A 109 14.13 -7.00 9.94
N ASP A 110 13.79 -6.57 8.72
CA ASP A 110 12.54 -5.84 8.43
C ASP A 110 11.66 -6.70 7.52
N TRP A 111 10.37 -6.80 7.85
CA TRP A 111 9.42 -7.57 7.04
C TRP A 111 8.96 -6.78 5.80
N ARG A 112 9.18 -5.45 5.79
CA ARG A 112 8.85 -4.54 4.70
C ARG A 112 9.97 -4.42 3.67
N THR A 113 9.58 -4.19 2.42
CA THR A 113 10.43 -4.13 1.22
C THR A 113 10.77 -2.71 0.78
N ASN A 114 10.21 -1.67 1.42
CA ASN A 114 10.35 -0.27 0.96
C ASN A 114 11.83 0.13 0.78
N VAL A 115 12.17 0.70 -0.38
CA VAL A 115 13.52 1.23 -0.67
C VAL A 115 13.95 2.29 0.35
N ALA A 116 13.01 3.15 0.78
CA ALA A 116 13.24 4.16 1.82
C ALA A 116 13.62 3.56 3.20
N ARG A 117 13.41 2.26 3.41
CA ARG A 117 13.82 1.51 4.62
C ARG A 117 15.09 0.68 4.40
N GLY A 118 15.80 0.91 3.30
CA GLY A 118 17.01 0.18 2.92
C GLY A 118 16.75 -1.05 2.05
N GLY A 119 15.55 -1.18 1.47
CA GLY A 119 15.30 -2.21 0.47
C GLY A 119 16.13 -1.99 -0.79
N VAL A 120 16.59 -3.08 -1.41
CA VAL A 120 17.47 -3.03 -2.59
C VAL A 120 16.65 -3.17 -3.87
N PRO A 121 16.62 -2.14 -4.74
CA PRO A 121 15.90 -2.21 -6.00
C PRO A 121 16.73 -2.96 -7.05
N VAL A 122 16.11 -3.91 -7.75
CA VAL A 122 16.75 -4.73 -8.79
C VAL A 122 15.78 -4.88 -9.97
N MET A 123 16.27 -4.89 -11.21
CA MET A 123 15.41 -5.11 -12.38
C MET A 123 14.60 -6.41 -12.24
N ALA A 124 13.31 -6.34 -12.52
CA ALA A 124 12.44 -7.51 -12.62
C ALA A 124 12.06 -7.76 -14.08
N TYR A 125 11.87 -9.03 -14.43
CA TYR A 125 11.32 -9.38 -15.74
C TYR A 125 9.84 -8.99 -15.79
N LEU A 126 9.48 -8.13 -16.73
CA LEU A 126 8.11 -7.73 -16.98
C LEU A 126 7.48 -8.72 -17.96
N ASN A 127 6.80 -9.74 -17.43
CA ASN A 127 6.00 -10.67 -18.23
C ASN A 127 4.63 -10.07 -18.58
N GLU A 128 3.89 -10.75 -19.48
CA GLU A 128 2.58 -10.27 -19.94
C GLU A 128 1.54 -10.23 -18.82
N GLU A 129 1.52 -11.20 -17.89
CA GLU A 129 0.57 -11.24 -16.77
C GLU A 129 0.77 -10.05 -15.81
N LEU A 130 2.02 -9.72 -15.47
CA LEU A 130 2.36 -8.60 -14.62
C LEU A 130 2.04 -7.26 -15.31
N LYS A 131 2.25 -7.19 -16.62
CA LYS A 131 1.87 -6.03 -17.43
C LYS A 131 0.35 -5.85 -17.43
N GLU A 132 -0.39 -6.92 -17.69
CA GLU A 132 -1.85 -6.92 -17.74
C GLU A 132 -2.47 -6.50 -16.41
N ILE A 133 -2.03 -7.09 -15.29
CA ILE A 133 -2.57 -6.73 -13.97
C ILE A 133 -2.23 -5.27 -13.59
N SER A 134 -1.05 -4.77 -13.98
CA SER A 134 -0.66 -3.38 -13.74
C SER A 134 -1.51 -2.38 -14.53
N LEU A 135 -1.80 -2.68 -15.80
CA LEU A 135 -2.66 -1.85 -16.64
C LEU A 135 -4.12 -1.88 -16.16
N LYS A 136 -4.65 -3.05 -15.83
CA LYS A 136 -5.99 -3.19 -15.23
C LYS A 136 -6.12 -2.40 -13.92
N ALA A 137 -5.07 -2.43 -13.10
CA ALA A 137 -5.02 -1.67 -11.85
C ALA A 137 -5.02 -0.15 -12.12
N ALA A 138 -4.29 0.33 -13.12
CA ALA A 138 -4.30 1.73 -13.53
C ALA A 138 -5.66 2.17 -14.08
N GLU A 139 -6.26 1.35 -14.95
CA GLU A 139 -7.60 1.57 -15.52
C GLU A 139 -8.67 1.66 -14.44
N ALA A 140 -8.64 0.74 -13.45
CA ALA A 140 -9.62 0.71 -12.36
C ALA A 140 -9.62 2.00 -11.49
N ILE A 141 -8.46 2.68 -11.40
CA ILE A 141 -8.34 3.95 -10.66
C ILE A 141 -8.51 5.16 -11.59
N GLY A 142 -8.45 4.97 -12.91
CA GLY A 142 -8.48 6.05 -13.90
C GLY A 142 -7.27 6.98 -13.82
N GLY A 143 -6.11 6.45 -13.43
CA GLY A 143 -4.87 7.22 -13.35
C GLY A 143 -3.89 6.83 -14.46
N GLU A 144 -3.18 7.82 -14.99
CA GLU A 144 -2.34 7.67 -16.18
C GLU A 144 -0.84 7.63 -15.87
N ILE A 145 -0.39 8.14 -14.72
CA ILE A 145 1.00 8.08 -14.28
C ILE A 145 1.02 7.54 -12.85
N LEU A 146 1.24 6.24 -12.72
CA LEU A 146 1.06 5.50 -11.47
C LEU A 146 2.19 4.49 -11.28
N SER A 147 2.54 4.17 -10.04
CA SER A 147 3.25 2.91 -9.76
C SER A 147 2.35 1.91 -9.06
N VAL A 148 2.41 0.66 -9.49
CA VAL A 148 1.63 -0.45 -8.92
C VAL A 148 2.57 -1.37 -8.15
N ASP A 149 2.28 -1.57 -6.88
CA ASP A 149 3.01 -2.49 -6.01
C ASP A 149 2.27 -3.82 -5.97
N VAL A 150 2.97 -4.90 -6.31
CA VAL A 150 2.42 -6.22 -6.58
C VAL A 150 3.17 -7.27 -5.76
N PHE A 151 2.43 -8.22 -5.21
CA PHE A 151 2.96 -9.43 -4.60
C PHE A 151 2.91 -10.59 -5.58
N GLU A 152 4.02 -11.33 -5.65
CA GLU A 152 4.12 -12.62 -6.33
C GLU A 152 3.69 -13.71 -5.34
N MET A 153 2.63 -14.44 -5.69
CA MET A 153 2.04 -15.48 -4.85
C MET A 153 2.73 -16.83 -5.11
N GLY A 154 2.65 -17.76 -4.15
CA GLY A 154 3.30 -19.06 -4.24
C GLY A 154 2.78 -19.98 -5.37
N ASP A 155 1.60 -19.68 -5.90
CA ASP A 155 0.99 -20.37 -7.05
C ASP A 155 1.35 -19.72 -8.41
N GLY A 156 2.22 -18.70 -8.40
CA GLY A 156 2.63 -17.96 -9.58
C GLY A 156 1.70 -16.80 -9.96
N THR A 157 0.59 -16.59 -9.24
CA THR A 157 -0.32 -15.48 -9.50
C THR A 157 0.18 -14.15 -8.89
N TYR A 158 -0.45 -13.05 -9.29
CA TYR A 158 -0.13 -11.71 -8.80
C TYR A 158 -1.28 -11.11 -7.99
N LEU A 159 -0.95 -10.45 -6.88
CA LEU A 159 -1.88 -9.70 -6.05
C LEU A 159 -1.45 -8.22 -5.99
N VAL A 160 -2.32 -7.30 -6.37
CA VAL A 160 -2.07 -5.86 -6.24
C VAL A 160 -2.18 -5.47 -4.76
N ASN A 161 -1.11 -4.90 -4.21
CA ASN A 161 -1.06 -4.43 -2.83
C ASN A 161 -1.39 -2.93 -2.71
N GLU A 162 -0.76 -2.10 -3.53
CA GLU A 162 -0.91 -0.64 -3.42
C GLU A 162 -0.73 0.04 -4.78
N ILE A 163 -1.44 1.15 -5.00
CA ILE A 163 -1.26 2.00 -6.19
C ILE A 163 -0.90 3.41 -5.73
N ASN A 164 0.21 3.92 -6.26
CA ASN A 164 0.74 5.24 -5.91
C ASN A 164 0.48 6.23 -7.05
N GLY A 165 -0.32 7.26 -6.75
CA GLY A 165 -0.68 8.34 -7.68
C GLY A 165 0.40 9.39 -7.95
N CYS A 166 1.47 9.40 -7.17
CA CYS A 166 2.63 10.28 -7.35
C CYS A 166 3.89 9.44 -7.12
N PRO A 167 4.29 8.63 -8.12
CA PRO A 167 5.33 7.64 -7.93
C PRO A 167 6.72 8.26 -7.82
N GLU A 168 7.48 7.85 -6.80
CA GLU A 168 8.92 8.08 -6.75
C GLU A 168 9.65 7.08 -7.66
N PHE A 169 10.43 7.58 -8.61
CA PHE A 169 11.09 6.74 -9.62
C PHE A 169 12.63 6.78 -9.58
N LYS A 170 13.27 7.43 -8.60
CA LYS A 170 14.75 7.46 -8.50
C LYS A 170 15.35 6.05 -8.40
N GLY A 171 14.85 5.23 -7.47
CA GLY A 171 15.30 3.83 -7.33
C GLY A 171 14.90 2.96 -8.52
N PHE A 172 13.77 3.29 -9.15
CA PHE A 172 13.30 2.59 -10.35
C PHE A 172 14.22 2.82 -11.56
N ILE A 173 14.64 4.07 -11.80
CA ILE A 173 15.63 4.41 -12.83
C ILE A 173 16.95 3.68 -12.55
N GLN A 174 17.42 3.67 -11.30
CA GLN A 174 18.67 2.98 -10.94
C GLN A 174 18.62 1.48 -11.22
N ALA A 175 17.47 0.84 -10.97
CA ALA A 175 17.31 -0.59 -11.20
C ALA A 175 17.11 -0.95 -12.67
N THR A 176 16.38 -0.12 -13.43
CA THR A 176 15.88 -0.49 -14.77
C THR A 176 16.63 0.19 -15.91
N GLY A 177 17.32 1.30 -15.65
CA GLY A 177 17.94 2.15 -16.66
C GLY A 177 16.96 2.93 -17.54
N VAL A 178 15.65 2.82 -17.29
CA VAL A 178 14.62 3.49 -18.10
C VAL A 178 14.64 5.00 -17.85
N ASP A 179 14.62 5.80 -18.92
CA ASP A 179 14.41 7.24 -18.84
C ASP A 179 12.93 7.56 -18.61
N VAL A 180 12.53 7.46 -17.34
CA VAL A 180 11.15 7.71 -16.90
C VAL A 180 10.71 9.14 -17.19
N ALA A 181 11.59 10.12 -17.00
CA ALA A 181 11.25 11.53 -17.17
C ALA A 181 10.89 11.84 -18.63
N SER A 182 11.73 11.38 -19.58
CA SER A 182 11.44 11.54 -21.00
C SER A 182 10.18 10.79 -21.43
N LYS A 183 9.93 9.58 -20.91
CA LYS A 183 8.70 8.83 -21.18
C LYS A 183 7.44 9.60 -20.75
N ILE A 184 7.45 10.19 -19.55
CA ILE A 184 6.35 11.02 -19.05
C ILE A 184 6.18 12.29 -19.92
N ILE A 185 7.27 13.00 -20.23
CA ILE A 185 7.22 14.21 -21.06
C ILE A 185 6.63 13.90 -22.44
N ASN A 186 7.09 12.83 -23.09
CA ASN A 186 6.62 12.42 -24.41
C ASN A 186 5.12 12.06 -24.38
N TYR A 187 4.69 11.36 -23.34
CA TYR A 187 3.29 11.04 -23.12
C TYR A 187 2.44 12.33 -22.99
N LEU A 188 2.84 13.25 -22.12
CA LEU A 188 2.13 14.52 -21.92
C LEU A 188 2.08 15.37 -23.19
N LEU A 189 3.16 15.42 -23.97
CA LEU A 189 3.20 16.13 -25.25
C LEU A 189 2.27 15.51 -26.30
N LYS A 190 2.13 14.18 -26.31
CA LYS A 190 1.19 13.48 -27.18
C LYS A 190 -0.25 13.79 -26.79
N THR A 191 -0.57 13.72 -25.50
CA THR A 191 -1.91 14.00 -24.97
C THR A 191 -2.31 15.47 -25.16
N ALA A 192 -1.39 16.42 -24.99
CA ALA A 192 -1.69 17.85 -25.17
C ALA A 192 -1.88 18.27 -26.65
N ARG A 193 -1.46 17.44 -27.60
CA ARG A 193 -1.60 17.69 -29.05
C ARG A 193 -2.81 16.98 -29.66
N GLY A 194 -3.43 16.06 -28.94
CA GLY A 194 -4.68 15.39 -29.31
C GLY A 194 -5.88 16.14 -28.77
#